data_AF-A0A086TGR0-F1
#
_entry.id   AF-A0A086TGR0-F1
#
_cell.length_a   1.000
_cell.length_b   1.000
_cell.length_c   1.000
_cell.angle_alpha   90.00
_cell.angle_beta   90.00
_cell.angle_gamma   90.00
#
_symmetry.space_group_name_H-M   'P 1'
#
loop_
_entity.id
_entity.type
_entity.pdbx_description
1 polymer ?
#
loop_
_entity_poly.entity_id
_entity_poly.type
_entity_poly.pdbx_seq_one_letter_code
_entity_poly.pdbx_strand_id
1 'polypeptide(L)'
;MAAAPPPSLQPQRQPPPPPPSVDLAIRDDIEFCHPGYAAPTNILLSLPRVDLGSAAEATVFGVHHRTALVACQIIAGNAFETGRLTTDREGRQQVGVPLDGILIGAKYYFIIDGVNQYPIVPSFQDWEFPHGRIPDFWPELPIPVNPTSRCAITNVSFAVKRAHLVPREEGLWYNRNGMTKYGSGLGDIDNAANILPLRRDLHKCFDDRWFAVVPETPEVATTARVTTHSAAQYLTHILSKDAAELWPEYHHTIVQSLHGGSRPYLFARFAWAVLLKVKPFVTAGWPRHVIRVHISNGQSEVEYRADHLNGPQLQDLYGGGESKAATPRKRKFDPGSRIVTFGIK
;
A
#
# COMPACT_ATOMS: atom_id res chain seq x y z
N MET A 1 6.44 68.68 35.66
CA MET A 1 5.77 67.36 35.65
C MET A 1 6.02 66.72 34.30
N ALA A 2 6.85 65.68 34.24
CA ALA A 2 7.12 64.96 33.00
C ALA A 2 5.97 63.98 32.72
N ALA A 3 5.38 64.06 31.52
CA ALA A 3 4.30 63.19 31.09
C ALA A 3 4.80 61.75 30.88
N ALA A 4 4.06 60.78 31.41
CA ALA A 4 4.37 59.36 31.23
C ALA A 4 4.23 58.95 29.75
N PRO A 5 5.09 58.05 29.25
CA PRO A 5 5.00 57.57 27.87
C PRO A 5 3.73 56.73 27.67
N PRO A 6 3.13 56.74 26.47
CA PRO A 6 1.93 55.97 26.19
C PRO A 6 2.23 54.46 26.28
N PRO A 7 1.24 53.64 26.69
CA PRO A 7 1.42 52.20 26.79
C PRO A 7 1.73 51.61 25.42
N SER A 8 2.74 50.72 25.38
CA SER A 8 3.11 49.98 24.18
C SER A 8 1.92 49.13 23.71
N LEU A 9 1.53 49.31 22.45
CA LEU A 9 0.56 48.45 21.78
C LEU A 9 1.09 47.01 21.82
N GLN A 10 0.43 46.16 22.60
CA GLN A 10 0.73 44.73 22.58
C GLN A 10 0.45 44.19 21.17
N PRO A 11 1.32 43.36 20.59
CA PRO A 11 1.06 42.75 19.29
C PRO A 11 -0.27 41.97 19.38
N GLN A 12 -1.24 42.38 18.57
CA GLN A 12 -2.52 41.68 18.47
C GLN A 12 -2.23 40.24 18.08
N ARG A 13 -2.58 39.30 18.96
CA ARG A 13 -2.51 37.88 18.66
C ARG A 13 -3.49 37.64 17.52
N GLN A 14 -2.97 37.26 16.35
CA GLN A 14 -3.84 36.84 15.26
C GLN A 14 -4.64 35.61 15.71
N PRO A 15 -5.93 35.53 15.35
CA PRO A 15 -6.70 34.32 15.57
C PRO A 15 -6.00 33.15 14.85
N PRO A 16 -6.10 31.92 15.39
CA PRO A 16 -5.53 30.77 14.72
C PRO A 16 -6.13 30.66 13.30
N PRO A 17 -5.36 30.16 12.32
CA PRO A 17 -5.89 29.89 11.00
C PRO A 17 -7.09 28.92 11.10
N PRO A 18 -8.07 29.03 10.19
CA PRO A 18 -9.16 28.06 10.14
C PRO A 18 -8.61 26.64 9.93
N PRO A 19 -9.34 25.60 10.39
CA PRO A 19 -8.92 24.22 10.15
C PRO A 19 -8.78 23.94 8.65
N PRO A 20 -7.86 23.04 8.25
CA PRO A 20 -7.69 22.68 6.85
C PRO A 20 -8.98 22.05 6.28
N SER A 21 -9.14 22.15 4.96
CA SER A 21 -10.25 21.47 4.28
C SER A 21 -10.14 19.96 4.45
N VAL A 22 -11.25 19.33 4.82
CA VAL A 22 -11.40 17.86 4.92
C VAL A 22 -12.23 17.31 3.77
N ASP A 23 -12.24 17.97 2.60
CA ASP A 23 -13.01 17.55 1.42
C ASP A 23 -12.76 16.09 1.03
N LEU A 24 -11.54 15.57 1.26
CA LEU A 24 -11.23 14.17 0.99
C LEU A 24 -12.10 13.21 1.80
N ALA A 25 -12.45 13.55 3.05
CA ALA A 25 -13.21 12.68 3.95
C ALA A 25 -14.63 12.39 3.43
N ILE A 26 -15.21 13.33 2.68
CA ILE A 26 -16.57 13.25 2.15
C ILE A 26 -16.64 12.77 0.69
N ARG A 27 -15.48 12.56 0.02
CA ARG A 27 -15.45 12.02 -1.35
C ARG A 27 -15.79 10.53 -1.35
N ASP A 28 -16.46 10.12 -2.42
CA ASP A 28 -16.63 8.71 -2.75
C ASP A 28 -15.30 8.11 -3.23
N ASP A 29 -15.06 6.85 -2.87
CA ASP A 29 -13.90 6.10 -3.32
C ASP A 29 -14.14 5.54 -4.74
N ILE A 30 -13.05 5.11 -5.39
CA ILE A 30 -13.13 4.25 -6.58
C ILE A 30 -13.11 2.79 -6.12
N GLU A 31 -14.10 2.01 -6.56
CA GLU A 31 -14.18 0.57 -6.29
C GLU A 31 -13.44 -0.23 -7.36
N PHE A 32 -12.54 -1.13 -6.94
CA PHE A 32 -11.93 -2.12 -7.81
C PHE A 32 -12.48 -3.51 -7.48
N CYS A 33 -13.12 -4.12 -8.47
CA CYS A 33 -13.92 -5.32 -8.29
C CYS A 33 -13.27 -6.57 -8.89
N HIS A 34 -13.54 -7.71 -8.25
CA HIS A 34 -13.25 -9.02 -8.77
C HIS A 34 -14.37 -9.49 -9.73
N PRO A 35 -14.06 -9.97 -10.95
CA PRO A 35 -15.07 -10.41 -11.92
C PRO A 35 -15.80 -11.70 -11.53
N GLY A 36 -15.10 -12.68 -10.97
CA GLY A 36 -15.69 -13.96 -10.55
C GLY A 36 -16.69 -13.94 -9.38
N TYR A 37 -16.86 -12.83 -8.65
CA TYR A 37 -17.81 -12.74 -7.52
C TYR A 37 -18.98 -11.81 -7.84
N ALA A 38 -20.14 -12.07 -7.23
CA ALA A 38 -21.33 -11.26 -7.39
C ALA A 38 -21.27 -9.98 -6.55
N ALA A 39 -21.75 -8.86 -7.12
CA ALA A 39 -22.01 -7.64 -6.38
C ALA A 39 -23.08 -7.87 -5.30
N PRO A 40 -23.03 -7.16 -4.15
CA PRO A 40 -22.02 -6.15 -3.78
C PRO A 40 -20.74 -6.74 -3.16
N THR A 41 -20.62 -8.06 -3.07
CA THR A 41 -19.54 -8.75 -2.34
C THR A 41 -18.25 -8.91 -3.13
N ASN A 42 -18.13 -8.23 -4.27
CA ASN A 42 -17.05 -8.40 -5.24
C ASN A 42 -16.00 -7.28 -5.19
N ILE A 43 -16.13 -6.30 -4.30
CA ILE A 43 -15.17 -5.20 -4.15
C ILE A 43 -13.91 -5.75 -3.47
N LEU A 44 -12.77 -5.75 -4.18
CA LEU A 44 -11.48 -6.18 -3.66
C LEU A 44 -10.85 -5.13 -2.76
N LEU A 45 -10.87 -3.89 -3.24
CA LEU A 45 -10.29 -2.74 -2.57
C LEU A 45 -11.00 -1.47 -3.05
N SER A 46 -11.01 -0.45 -2.19
CA SER A 46 -11.45 0.90 -2.53
C SER A 46 -10.31 1.89 -2.28
N LEU A 47 -10.11 2.84 -3.19
CA LEU A 47 -9.10 3.89 -3.06
C LEU A 47 -9.74 5.28 -3.09
N PRO A 48 -9.29 6.20 -2.22
CA PRO A 48 -9.81 7.56 -2.19
C PRO A 48 -9.37 8.34 -3.42
N ARG A 49 -10.22 9.28 -3.85
CA ARG A 49 -9.95 10.18 -4.98
C ARG A 49 -9.02 11.32 -4.57
N VAL A 50 -7.72 11.12 -4.79
CA VAL A 50 -6.65 11.99 -4.31
C VAL A 50 -5.94 12.72 -5.45
N ASP A 51 -5.93 12.14 -6.65
CA ASP A 51 -5.22 12.66 -7.81
C ASP A 51 -6.09 13.62 -8.62
N LEU A 52 -5.51 14.71 -9.10
CA LEU A 52 -6.22 15.67 -9.94
C LEU A 52 -6.35 15.13 -11.37
N GLY A 53 -7.56 14.81 -11.79
CA GLY A 53 -7.91 14.48 -13.16
C GLY A 53 -8.46 15.69 -13.92
N SER A 54 -8.31 15.66 -15.25
CA SER A 54 -8.96 16.61 -16.16
C SER A 54 -10.14 15.92 -16.83
N ALA A 55 -11.37 16.42 -16.58
CA ALA A 55 -12.56 16.01 -17.32
C ALA A 55 -13.34 17.27 -17.71
N ALA A 56 -13.47 17.50 -19.03
CA ALA A 56 -14.37 18.46 -19.67
C ALA A 56 -14.81 19.64 -18.78
N GLU A 57 -13.86 20.53 -18.47
CA GLU A 57 -14.06 21.82 -17.78
C GLU A 57 -14.32 21.79 -16.26
N ALA A 58 -14.26 20.64 -15.59
CA ALA A 58 -14.34 20.52 -14.14
C ALA A 58 -13.08 19.89 -13.51
N THR A 59 -12.68 20.41 -12.35
CA THR A 59 -11.69 19.77 -11.46
C THR A 59 -12.30 18.48 -10.91
N VAL A 60 -11.88 17.32 -11.43
CA VAL A 60 -12.35 16.01 -10.98
C VAL A 60 -11.21 15.29 -10.30
N PHE A 61 -11.46 14.66 -9.15
CA PHE A 61 -10.47 13.84 -8.48
C PHE A 61 -10.65 12.36 -8.81
N GLY A 62 -9.52 11.66 -8.92
CA GLY A 62 -9.45 10.25 -9.27
C GLY A 62 -8.30 9.53 -8.57
N VAL A 63 -7.89 8.42 -9.16
CA VAL A 63 -6.77 7.60 -8.67
C VAL A 63 -5.77 7.37 -9.81
N HIS A 64 -4.48 7.56 -9.54
CA HIS A 64 -3.42 7.28 -10.50
C HIS A 64 -3.50 5.82 -11.00
N HIS A 65 -3.61 5.66 -12.32
CA HIS A 65 -3.96 4.38 -12.94
C HIS A 65 -2.93 3.28 -12.59
N ARG A 66 -1.63 3.55 -12.76
CA ARG A 66 -0.58 2.57 -12.46
C ARG A 66 -0.58 2.16 -10.98
N THR A 67 -0.80 3.09 -10.06
CA THR A 67 -0.89 2.79 -8.62
C THR A 67 -2.04 1.81 -8.34
N ALA A 68 -3.22 2.10 -8.88
CA ALA A 68 -4.40 1.24 -8.72
C ALA A 68 -4.21 -0.15 -9.35
N LEU A 69 -3.65 -0.21 -10.56
CA LEU A 69 -3.36 -1.46 -11.26
C LEU A 69 -2.44 -2.35 -10.43
N VAL A 70 -1.33 -1.80 -9.93
CA VAL A 70 -0.31 -2.56 -9.18
C VAL A 70 -0.86 -3.04 -7.84
N ALA A 71 -1.70 -2.23 -7.18
CA ALA A 71 -2.42 -2.66 -5.99
C ALA A 71 -3.27 -3.91 -6.28
N CYS A 72 -4.04 -3.91 -7.38
CA CYS A 72 -4.84 -5.07 -7.78
C CYS A 72 -3.96 -6.29 -8.14
N GLN A 73 -2.85 -6.08 -8.84
CA GLN A 73 -1.92 -7.14 -9.22
C GLN A 73 -1.27 -7.80 -8.00
N ILE A 74 -0.90 -7.02 -6.97
CA ILE A 74 -0.41 -7.55 -5.68
C ILE A 74 -1.47 -8.42 -5.01
N ILE A 75 -2.71 -7.93 -4.95
CA ILE A 75 -3.83 -8.64 -4.33
C ILE A 75 -4.10 -9.97 -5.05
N ALA A 76 -3.92 -10.03 -6.36
CA ALA A 76 -4.06 -11.25 -7.14
C ALA A 76 -2.77 -12.09 -7.24
N GLY A 77 -1.86 -11.98 -6.27
CA GLY A 77 -0.67 -12.84 -6.21
C GLY A 77 0.44 -12.45 -7.17
N ASN A 78 0.70 -11.15 -7.34
CA ASN A 78 1.74 -10.61 -8.22
C ASN A 78 1.48 -10.87 -9.72
N ALA A 79 0.23 -10.70 -10.16
CA ALA A 79 -0.21 -10.88 -11.55
C ALA A 79 0.20 -9.70 -12.47
N PHE A 80 1.49 -9.33 -12.46
CA PHE A 80 2.01 -8.12 -13.12
C PHE A 80 1.91 -8.15 -14.65
N GLU A 81 2.00 -9.34 -15.25
CA GLU A 81 2.05 -9.53 -16.70
C GLU A 81 0.68 -9.81 -17.33
N THR A 82 -0.26 -10.37 -16.56
CA THR A 82 -1.56 -10.84 -17.06
C THR A 82 -2.75 -10.04 -16.55
N GLY A 83 -2.54 -9.21 -15.53
CA GLY A 83 -3.58 -8.40 -14.90
C GLY A 83 -3.82 -7.08 -15.63
N ARG A 84 -5.10 -6.75 -15.89
CA ARG A 84 -5.51 -5.44 -16.44
C ARG A 84 -6.77 -4.89 -15.76
N LEU A 85 -6.99 -3.58 -15.90
CA LEU A 85 -8.24 -2.94 -15.51
C LEU A 85 -9.19 -2.77 -16.70
N THR A 86 -10.48 -2.97 -16.43
CA THR A 86 -11.57 -2.88 -17.42
C THR A 86 -12.77 -2.15 -16.81
N THR A 87 -13.63 -1.59 -17.66
CA THR A 87 -14.85 -0.89 -17.23
C THR A 87 -16.06 -1.81 -17.14
N ASP A 88 -16.02 -2.99 -17.75
CA ASP A 88 -17.03 -4.03 -17.68
C ASP A 88 -16.53 -5.29 -16.96
N ARG A 89 -17.46 -6.05 -16.39
CA ARG A 89 -17.14 -7.26 -15.64
C ARG A 89 -16.58 -8.38 -16.52
N GLU A 90 -17.00 -8.43 -17.78
CA GLU A 90 -16.59 -9.47 -18.73
C GLU A 90 -15.17 -9.24 -19.28
N GLY A 91 -14.58 -8.08 -18.98
CA GLY A 91 -13.22 -7.73 -19.38
C GLY A 91 -13.06 -7.39 -20.87
N ARG A 92 -14.15 -6.98 -21.53
CA ARG A 92 -14.19 -6.66 -22.98
C ARG A 92 -13.80 -5.22 -23.28
N GLN A 93 -14.01 -4.31 -22.32
CA GLN A 93 -13.75 -2.89 -22.41
C GLN A 93 -12.56 -2.55 -21.52
N GLN A 94 -11.37 -2.65 -22.10
CA GLN A 94 -10.15 -2.23 -21.41
C GLN A 94 -10.19 -0.74 -21.09
N VAL A 95 -9.66 -0.38 -19.92
CA VAL A 95 -9.48 1.03 -19.56
C VAL A 95 -8.55 1.70 -20.57
N GLY A 96 -9.08 2.70 -21.28
CA GLY A 96 -8.33 3.49 -22.27
C GLY A 96 -7.47 4.61 -21.66
N VAL A 97 -7.58 4.86 -20.36
CA VAL A 97 -6.74 5.83 -19.65
C VAL A 97 -5.29 5.32 -19.66
N PRO A 98 -4.27 6.14 -20.02
CA PRO A 98 -2.86 5.75 -19.92
C PRO A 98 -2.48 5.34 -18.50
N LEU A 99 -1.40 4.56 -18.34
CA LEU A 99 -0.95 4.11 -17.02
C LEU A 99 -0.53 5.28 -16.12
N ASP A 100 0.01 6.35 -16.69
CA ASP A 100 0.37 7.58 -15.95
C ASP A 100 -0.80 8.59 -15.91
N GLY A 101 -2.00 8.15 -16.33
CA GLY A 101 -3.22 8.95 -16.28
C GLY A 101 -4.05 8.70 -15.02
N ILE A 102 -5.14 9.47 -14.88
CA ILE A 102 -6.00 9.44 -13.69
C ILE A 102 -7.32 8.74 -13.99
N LEU A 103 -7.64 7.70 -13.22
CA LEU A 103 -8.91 6.99 -13.26
C LEU A 103 -9.98 7.81 -12.55
N ILE A 104 -11.06 8.17 -13.25
CA ILE A 104 -12.14 9.01 -12.72
C ILE A 104 -13.48 8.28 -12.55
N GLY A 105 -13.61 7.06 -13.09
CA GLY A 105 -14.82 6.25 -12.97
C GLY A 105 -15.14 5.89 -11.52
N ALA A 106 -16.39 5.53 -11.22
CA ALA A 106 -16.78 5.05 -9.89
C ALA A 106 -16.28 3.62 -9.62
N LYS A 107 -16.07 2.83 -10.68
CA LYS A 107 -15.84 1.39 -10.60
C LYS A 107 -14.99 0.89 -11.74
N TYR A 108 -14.11 -0.06 -11.44
CA TYR A 108 -13.32 -0.82 -12.40
C TYR A 108 -13.29 -2.31 -12.01
N TYR A 109 -13.07 -3.19 -12.98
CA TYR A 109 -12.86 -4.61 -12.75
C TYR A 109 -11.42 -4.99 -13.06
N PHE A 110 -10.78 -5.70 -12.13
CA PHE A 110 -9.45 -6.26 -12.35
C PHE A 110 -9.56 -7.67 -12.92
N ILE A 111 -9.08 -7.83 -14.15
CA ILE A 111 -9.18 -9.06 -14.96
C ILE A 111 -7.82 -9.72 -15.07
N ILE A 112 -7.78 -11.04 -14.90
CA ILE A 112 -6.63 -11.88 -15.26
C ILE A 112 -7.05 -12.76 -16.43
N ASP A 113 -6.27 -12.72 -17.51
CA ASP A 113 -6.58 -13.50 -18.71
C ASP A 113 -6.71 -14.99 -18.43
N GLY A 114 -7.77 -15.60 -18.97
CA GLY A 114 -8.06 -17.03 -18.83
C GLY A 114 -8.58 -17.46 -17.46
N VAL A 115 -8.69 -16.56 -16.47
CA VAL A 115 -9.09 -16.92 -15.10
C VAL A 115 -10.22 -16.02 -14.59
N ASN A 116 -11.45 -16.51 -14.64
CA ASN A 116 -12.64 -15.75 -14.20
C ASN A 116 -12.67 -15.53 -12.67
N GLN A 117 -12.30 -16.56 -11.89
CA GLN A 117 -12.27 -16.51 -10.43
C GLN A 117 -10.85 -16.79 -9.90
N TYR A 118 -9.94 -15.82 -10.10
CA TYR A 118 -8.57 -15.94 -9.64
C TYR A 118 -8.47 -15.95 -8.10
N PRO A 119 -7.45 -16.61 -7.53
CA PRO A 119 -7.23 -16.56 -6.10
C PRO A 119 -6.66 -15.20 -5.68
N ILE A 120 -7.00 -14.75 -4.49
CA ILE A 120 -6.49 -13.49 -3.92
C ILE A 120 -5.64 -13.74 -2.69
N VAL A 121 -4.69 -12.85 -2.43
CA VAL A 121 -3.84 -12.85 -1.24
C VAL A 121 -4.65 -12.24 -0.09
N PRO A 122 -5.02 -13.01 0.94
CA PRO A 122 -5.94 -12.56 1.98
C PRO A 122 -5.25 -11.72 3.07
N SER A 123 -3.93 -11.80 3.18
CA SER A 123 -3.14 -11.03 4.14
C SER A 123 -1.68 -10.87 3.69
N PHE A 124 -0.96 -9.90 4.26
CA PHE A 124 0.48 -9.75 4.02
C PHE A 124 1.29 -11.01 4.41
N GLN A 125 0.87 -11.74 5.44
CA GLN A 125 1.55 -12.98 5.86
C GLN A 125 1.42 -14.13 4.88
N ASP A 126 0.39 -14.12 4.03
CA ASP A 126 0.17 -15.10 2.96
C ASP A 126 0.75 -14.64 1.61
N TRP A 127 1.28 -13.42 1.54
CA TRP A 127 1.86 -12.87 0.32
C TRP A 127 3.29 -13.38 0.10
N GLU A 128 3.60 -13.84 -1.11
CA GLU A 128 4.96 -14.12 -1.54
C GLU A 128 5.61 -12.87 -2.11
N PHE A 129 6.81 -12.53 -1.65
CA PHE A 129 7.56 -11.42 -2.21
C PHE A 129 8.05 -11.75 -3.64
N PRO A 130 7.79 -10.91 -4.66
CA PRO A 130 8.14 -11.19 -6.05
C PRO A 130 9.62 -10.91 -6.32
N HIS A 131 10.52 -11.73 -5.79
CA HIS A 131 11.95 -11.62 -6.04
C HIS A 131 12.26 -11.59 -7.54
N GLY A 132 12.99 -10.56 -7.99
CA GLY A 132 13.37 -10.39 -9.40
C GLY A 132 12.20 -10.05 -10.34
N ARG A 133 10.98 -9.90 -9.82
CA ARG A 133 9.76 -9.58 -10.57
C ARG A 133 9.08 -8.30 -10.06
N ILE A 134 9.81 -7.44 -9.34
CA ILE A 134 9.35 -6.08 -9.03
C ILE A 134 9.25 -5.32 -10.37
N PRO A 135 8.12 -4.70 -10.71
CA PRO A 135 7.96 -4.03 -11.99
C PRO A 135 9.05 -2.98 -12.26
N ASP A 136 9.53 -2.90 -13.51
CA ASP A 136 10.68 -2.06 -13.89
C ASP A 136 10.46 -0.56 -13.69
N PHE A 137 9.21 -0.11 -13.70
CA PHE A 137 8.87 1.29 -13.42
C PHE A 137 9.09 1.68 -11.94
N TRP A 138 9.34 0.70 -11.04
CA TRP A 138 9.91 0.97 -9.73
C TRP A 138 11.41 1.15 -9.90
N PRO A 139 11.92 2.39 -9.91
CA PRO A 139 13.31 2.63 -10.29
C PRO A 139 14.25 2.11 -9.21
N GLU A 140 15.42 1.66 -9.66
CA GLU A 140 16.55 1.47 -8.76
C GLU A 140 16.98 2.80 -8.16
N LEU A 141 17.38 2.76 -6.89
CA LEU A 141 17.84 3.93 -6.18
C LEU A 141 19.35 4.06 -6.32
N PRO A 142 19.87 5.25 -6.63
CA PRO A 142 21.31 5.46 -6.60
C PRO A 142 21.80 5.17 -5.19
N ILE A 143 22.97 4.53 -5.06
CA ILE A 143 23.61 4.26 -3.78
C ILE A 143 23.91 5.62 -3.12
N PRO A 144 23.24 5.99 -2.01
CA PRO A 144 23.46 7.31 -1.43
C PRO A 144 24.79 7.34 -0.70
N VAL A 145 25.40 8.52 -0.74
CA VAL A 145 26.44 8.92 0.19
C VAL A 145 25.73 9.32 1.49
N ASN A 146 25.60 8.37 2.42
CA ASN A 146 25.08 8.49 3.79
C ASN A 146 23.56 8.78 3.95
N PRO A 147 22.79 7.88 4.60
CA PRO A 147 21.42 8.18 5.01
C PRO A 147 21.41 9.37 5.97
N THR A 148 20.55 10.35 5.74
CA THR A 148 20.39 11.48 6.66
C THR A 148 19.49 11.09 7.83
N SER A 149 19.68 11.73 8.98
CA SER A 149 18.77 11.59 10.14
C SER A 149 17.53 12.50 10.05
N ARG A 150 17.31 13.15 8.90
CA ARG A 150 16.22 14.09 8.65
C ARG A 150 15.01 13.34 8.10
N CYS A 151 13.81 13.86 8.35
CA CYS A 151 12.60 13.30 7.78
C CYS A 151 12.68 13.27 6.25
N ALA A 152 12.47 12.09 5.67
CA ALA A 152 12.51 11.87 4.23
C ALA A 152 11.46 12.67 3.44
N ILE A 153 10.38 13.13 4.09
CA ILE A 153 9.30 13.88 3.43
C ILE A 153 9.46 15.39 3.63
N THR A 154 9.68 15.83 4.88
CA THR A 154 9.69 17.26 5.25
C THR A 154 11.10 17.87 5.36
N ASN A 155 12.15 17.04 5.28
CA ASN A 155 13.55 17.44 5.45
C ASN A 155 13.86 18.15 6.79
N VAL A 156 13.04 17.94 7.82
CA VAL A 156 13.32 18.46 9.17
C VAL A 156 14.13 17.45 9.98
N SER A 157 15.01 17.92 10.87
CA SER A 157 15.77 17.06 11.80
C SER A 157 15.08 16.89 13.16
N PHE A 158 14.00 17.63 13.41
CA PHE A 158 13.29 17.61 14.69
C PHE A 158 12.22 16.52 14.73
N ALA A 159 12.11 15.84 15.88
CA ALA A 159 11.11 14.80 16.14
C ALA A 159 11.04 13.71 15.06
N VAL A 160 12.19 13.27 14.56
CA VAL A 160 12.30 12.19 13.58
C VAL A 160 12.37 10.83 14.28
N LYS A 161 11.73 9.83 13.68
CA LYS A 161 11.74 8.41 14.09
C LYS A 161 12.16 7.53 12.91
N ARG A 162 12.67 6.35 13.23
CA ARG A 162 13.01 5.30 12.26
C ARG A 162 11.73 4.52 11.96
N ALA A 163 11.13 4.78 10.80
CA ALA A 163 9.98 4.00 10.33
C ALA A 163 10.48 2.80 9.54
N HIS A 164 10.01 1.62 9.88
CA HIS A 164 10.33 0.41 9.13
C HIS A 164 9.47 0.33 7.86
N LEU A 165 10.10 0.11 6.71
CA LEU A 165 9.38 -0.12 5.45
C LEU A 165 8.65 -1.47 5.51
N VAL A 166 9.34 -2.55 5.87
CA VAL A 166 8.71 -3.79 6.35
C VAL A 166 8.65 -3.73 7.87
N PRO A 167 7.46 -3.57 8.49
CA PRO A 167 7.32 -3.42 9.93
C PRO A 167 7.91 -4.60 10.70
N ARG A 168 8.38 -4.34 11.93
CA ARG A 168 8.98 -5.36 12.81
C ARG A 168 8.01 -6.51 13.11
N GLU A 169 6.72 -6.19 13.21
CA GLU A 169 5.65 -7.14 13.46
C GLU A 169 5.54 -8.20 12.36
N GLU A 170 6.03 -7.90 11.15
CA GLU A 170 6.05 -8.80 10.01
C GLU A 170 7.34 -9.62 9.91
N GLY A 171 8.13 -9.74 10.99
CA GLY A 171 9.41 -10.45 11.02
C GLY A 171 9.36 -11.91 10.54
N LEU A 172 8.25 -12.60 10.79
CA LEU A 172 8.03 -13.96 10.26
C LEU A 172 7.94 -13.97 8.72
N TRP A 173 7.23 -13.00 8.14
CA TRP A 173 7.12 -12.86 6.69
C TRP A 173 8.47 -12.44 6.09
N TYR A 174 9.15 -11.49 6.76
CA TYR A 174 10.46 -10.98 6.36
C TYR A 174 11.50 -12.10 6.22
N ASN A 175 11.58 -12.96 7.25
CA ASN A 175 12.52 -14.09 7.25
C ASN A 175 12.12 -15.16 6.23
N ARG A 176 10.83 -15.48 6.13
CA ARG A 176 10.32 -16.50 5.20
C ARG A 176 10.57 -16.12 3.74
N ASN A 177 10.40 -14.84 3.41
CA ASN A 177 10.67 -14.29 2.09
C ASN A 177 12.13 -13.85 1.92
N GLY A 178 13.06 -14.31 2.78
CA GLY A 178 14.50 -14.09 2.59
C GLY A 178 14.90 -12.63 2.41
N MET A 179 14.17 -11.68 3.02
CA MET A 179 14.32 -10.25 2.73
C MET A 179 15.68 -9.69 3.14
N THR A 180 16.41 -10.38 4.02
CA THR A 180 17.80 -10.06 4.41
C THR A 180 18.73 -9.89 3.22
N LYS A 181 18.46 -10.56 2.08
CA LYS A 181 19.27 -10.46 0.85
C LYS A 181 19.37 -9.05 0.27
N TYR A 182 18.43 -8.17 0.60
CA TYR A 182 18.37 -6.80 0.08
C TYR A 182 19.02 -5.79 1.03
N GLY A 183 19.37 -6.21 2.25
CA GLY A 183 20.13 -5.41 3.19
C GLY A 183 21.64 -5.48 2.91
N SER A 184 22.37 -4.49 3.41
CA SER A 184 23.84 -4.58 3.47
C SER A 184 24.30 -5.39 4.69
N GLY A 185 25.30 -6.27 4.51
CA GLY A 185 25.94 -7.03 5.60
C GLY A 185 25.13 -8.20 6.15
N LEU A 186 25.39 -8.62 7.39
CA LEU A 186 24.62 -9.64 8.14
C LEU A 186 23.29 -9.09 8.69
N GLY A 187 22.65 -8.19 7.93
CA GLY A 187 21.53 -7.38 8.41
C GLY A 187 20.26 -8.19 8.66
N ASP A 188 19.52 -7.83 9.70
CA ASP A 188 18.19 -8.34 10.03
C ASP A 188 17.11 -7.33 9.57
N ILE A 189 15.92 -7.39 10.18
CA ILE A 189 14.82 -6.47 9.90
C ILE A 189 15.16 -4.98 10.20
N ASP A 190 16.24 -4.71 10.95
CA ASP A 190 16.67 -3.35 11.31
C ASP A 190 17.69 -2.75 10.35
N ASN A 191 17.92 -3.42 9.22
CA ASN A 191 18.81 -2.94 8.17
C ASN A 191 18.46 -1.50 7.74
N ALA A 192 19.47 -0.67 7.51
CA ALA A 192 19.28 0.72 7.07
C ALA A 192 18.45 0.84 5.79
N ALA A 193 18.54 -0.14 4.88
CA ALA A 193 17.72 -0.21 3.67
C ALA A 193 16.21 -0.36 3.95
N ASN A 194 15.85 -0.93 5.09
CA ASN A 194 14.48 -1.11 5.56
C ASN A 194 13.99 0.06 6.45
N ILE A 195 14.76 1.14 6.59
CA ILE A 195 14.42 2.28 7.44
C ILE A 195 14.18 3.54 6.61
N LEU A 196 13.02 4.16 6.81
CA LEU A 196 12.66 5.47 6.31
C LEU A 196 12.55 6.45 7.50
N PRO A 197 13.45 7.45 7.64
CA PRO A 197 13.32 8.44 8.71
C PRO A 197 12.10 9.34 8.48
N LEU A 198 11.16 9.40 9.43
CA LEU A 198 9.94 10.19 9.32
C LEU A 198 9.70 11.06 10.56
N ARG A 199 9.13 12.26 10.37
CA ARG A 199 8.60 13.08 11.47
C ARG A 199 7.51 12.27 12.20
N ARG A 200 7.41 12.40 13.53
CA ARG A 200 6.57 11.52 14.38
C ARG A 200 5.10 11.39 13.92
N ASP A 201 4.51 12.48 13.47
CA ASP A 201 3.14 12.54 12.92
C ASP A 201 3.04 11.72 11.61
N LEU A 202 3.95 11.95 10.66
CA LEU A 202 4.01 11.22 9.41
C LEU A 202 4.33 9.73 9.63
N HIS A 203 5.18 9.41 10.61
CA HIS A 203 5.47 8.03 11.00
C HIS A 203 4.20 7.30 11.46
N LYS A 204 3.40 7.94 12.31
CA LYS A 204 2.11 7.38 12.75
C LYS A 204 1.17 7.12 11.57
N CYS A 205 1.00 8.12 10.69
CA CYS A 205 0.15 8.00 9.51
C CYS A 205 0.65 6.92 8.54
N PHE A 206 1.97 6.78 8.41
CA PHE A 206 2.58 5.74 7.60
C PHE A 206 2.24 4.35 8.14
N ASP A 207 2.37 4.12 9.45
CA ASP A 207 2.05 2.84 10.12
C ASP A 207 0.55 2.53 10.16
N ASP A 208 -0.29 3.57 10.16
CA ASP A 208 -1.73 3.40 9.96
C ASP A 208 -2.11 3.15 8.49
N ARG A 209 -1.12 3.10 7.58
CA ARG A 209 -1.30 2.87 6.13
C ARG A 209 -2.14 3.96 5.45
N TRP A 210 -2.09 5.18 5.99
CA TRP A 210 -2.81 6.32 5.41
C TRP A 210 -2.19 6.77 4.08
N PHE A 211 -0.90 6.49 3.89
CA PHE A 211 -0.20 6.73 2.63
C PHE A 211 0.88 5.67 2.41
N ALA A 212 1.35 5.55 1.17
CA ALA A 212 2.50 4.75 0.80
C ALA A 212 3.50 5.60 0.00
N VAL A 213 4.69 5.05 -0.23
CA VAL A 213 5.70 5.63 -1.11
C VAL A 213 5.73 4.80 -2.39
N VAL A 214 5.38 5.42 -3.51
CA VAL A 214 5.25 4.76 -4.82
C VAL A 214 6.01 5.55 -5.88
N PRO A 215 6.50 4.89 -6.95
CA PRO A 215 7.13 5.57 -8.06
C PRO A 215 6.08 6.20 -8.98
N GLU A 216 6.35 7.43 -9.40
CA GLU A 216 5.56 8.13 -10.41
C GLU A 216 6.48 9.02 -11.23
N THR A 217 6.12 9.26 -12.49
CA THR A 217 6.82 10.23 -13.32
C THR A 217 6.21 11.60 -13.04
N PRO A 218 6.95 12.55 -12.44
CA PRO A 218 6.39 13.87 -12.18
C PRO A 218 6.05 14.55 -13.51
N GLU A 219 4.84 15.09 -13.62
CA GLU A 219 4.47 15.98 -14.71
C GLU A 219 5.39 17.19 -14.68
N VAL A 220 6.30 17.29 -15.66
CA VAL A 220 7.04 18.54 -15.87
C VAL A 220 6.03 19.53 -16.44
N ALA A 221 5.60 20.50 -15.64
CA ALA A 221 4.85 21.66 -16.08
C ALA A 221 5.61 22.32 -17.24
N THR A 222 5.20 22.01 -18.47
CA THR A 222 5.98 22.30 -19.67
C THR A 222 5.58 23.66 -20.20
N THR A 223 6.16 24.72 -19.64
CA THR A 223 6.41 25.96 -20.41
C THR A 223 7.79 25.90 -21.04
N ALA A 224 8.09 24.85 -21.81
CA ALA A 224 9.14 24.80 -22.84
C ALA A 224 9.24 23.37 -23.39
N ARG A 225 9.22 23.25 -24.71
CA ARG A 225 9.50 22.01 -25.45
C ARG A 225 10.93 21.53 -25.18
N VAL A 226 11.10 20.70 -24.15
CA VAL A 226 12.22 19.77 -24.03
C VAL A 226 11.66 18.47 -23.48
N THR A 227 11.45 17.49 -24.36
CA THR A 227 11.11 16.11 -23.99
C THR A 227 12.38 15.40 -23.50
N THR A 228 12.85 15.77 -22.31
CA THR A 228 13.65 14.84 -21.51
C THR A 228 12.67 14.00 -20.71
N HIS A 229 12.62 12.69 -20.98
CA HIS A 229 11.89 11.74 -20.14
C HIS A 229 12.41 11.90 -18.70
N SER A 230 11.60 12.52 -17.83
CA SER A 230 11.91 12.61 -16.42
C SER A 230 11.94 11.19 -15.84
N ALA A 231 13.01 10.82 -15.17
CA ALA A 231 13.07 9.53 -14.48
C ALA A 231 11.99 9.49 -13.39
N ALA A 232 11.35 8.33 -13.20
CA ALA A 232 10.38 8.13 -12.14
C ALA A 232 11.01 8.45 -10.77
N GLN A 233 10.27 9.14 -9.91
CA GLN A 233 10.68 9.48 -8.55
C GLN A 233 9.73 8.83 -7.55
N TYR A 234 10.26 8.51 -6.37
CA TYR A 234 9.42 8.03 -5.27
C TYR A 234 8.71 9.20 -4.62
N LEU A 235 7.38 9.14 -4.59
CA LEU A 235 6.53 10.14 -3.97
C LEU A 235 5.55 9.51 -2.98
N THR A 236 5.00 10.33 -2.11
CA THR A 236 3.94 9.95 -1.18
C THR A 236 2.59 9.89 -1.90
N HIS A 237 1.86 8.80 -1.74
CA HIS A 237 0.51 8.64 -2.30
C HIS A 237 -0.47 8.31 -1.18
N ILE A 238 -1.50 9.14 -1.01
CA ILE A 238 -2.53 8.95 0.01
C ILE A 238 -3.38 7.74 -0.35
N LEU A 239 -3.65 6.88 0.62
CA LEU A 239 -4.42 5.65 0.48
C LEU A 239 -5.64 5.62 1.40
N SER A 240 -5.79 6.53 2.36
CA SER A 240 -6.93 6.58 3.28
C SER A 240 -7.58 7.96 3.32
N LYS A 241 -8.92 7.99 3.44
CA LYS A 241 -9.68 9.20 3.73
C LYS A 241 -9.40 9.77 5.12
N ASP A 242 -8.91 8.95 6.04
CA ASP A 242 -8.46 9.41 7.36
C ASP A 242 -7.27 10.40 7.26
N ALA A 243 -6.56 10.39 6.13
CA ALA A 243 -5.50 11.33 5.81
C ALA A 243 -6.02 12.65 5.21
N ALA A 244 -7.29 13.00 5.38
CA ALA A 244 -7.89 14.19 4.76
C ALA A 244 -7.12 15.49 5.04
N GLU A 245 -6.62 15.67 6.27
CA GLU A 245 -5.81 16.85 6.62
C GLU A 245 -4.38 16.79 6.08
N LEU A 246 -3.85 15.59 5.84
CA LEU A 246 -2.51 15.40 5.29
C LEU A 246 -2.51 15.52 3.76
N TRP A 247 -3.61 15.18 3.11
CA TRP A 247 -3.68 15.07 1.65
C TRP A 247 -3.26 16.34 0.90
N PRO A 248 -3.70 17.56 1.27
CA PRO A 248 -3.34 18.76 0.52
C PRO A 248 -1.83 19.06 0.49
N GLU A 249 -1.10 18.68 1.55
CA GLU A 249 0.33 18.99 1.69
C GLU A 249 1.22 17.79 1.34
N TYR A 250 0.79 16.58 1.71
CA TYR A 250 1.62 15.38 1.68
C TYR A 250 1.23 14.36 0.62
N HIS A 251 0.27 14.66 -0.26
CA HIS A 251 0.09 13.88 -1.48
C HIS A 251 1.07 14.39 -2.55
N HIS A 252 1.72 13.47 -3.26
CA HIS A 252 2.70 13.74 -4.31
C HIS A 252 3.92 14.53 -3.84
N THR A 253 4.31 14.37 -2.57
CA THR A 253 5.58 14.89 -2.06
C THR A 253 6.71 13.94 -2.40
N ILE A 254 7.77 14.47 -3.03
CA ILE A 254 8.97 13.71 -3.36
C ILE A 254 9.66 13.24 -2.07
N VAL A 255 9.93 11.94 -1.98
CA VAL A 255 10.64 11.34 -0.86
C VAL A 255 12.15 11.48 -1.07
N GLN A 256 12.79 12.12 -0.12
CA GLN A 256 14.22 12.43 -0.10
C GLN A 256 14.99 11.37 0.70
N SER A 257 16.30 11.25 0.44
CA SER A 257 17.23 10.45 1.27
C SER A 257 16.88 8.96 1.39
N LEU A 258 16.37 8.32 0.33
CA LEU A 258 16.15 6.87 0.29
C LEU A 258 17.48 6.12 0.21
N HIS A 259 17.60 4.98 0.92
CA HIS A 259 18.78 4.12 0.84
C HIS A 259 18.79 3.34 -0.49
N GLY A 260 19.96 3.07 -1.06
CA GLY A 260 20.09 2.42 -2.38
C GLY A 260 19.44 1.03 -2.44
N GLY A 261 19.49 0.30 -1.32
CA GLY A 261 18.81 -0.98 -1.15
C GLY A 261 17.32 -0.90 -0.78
N SER A 262 16.68 0.28 -0.76
CA SER A 262 15.30 0.43 -0.28
C SER A 262 14.23 -0.03 -1.27
N ARG A 263 14.53 -0.15 -2.58
CA ARG A 263 13.54 -0.51 -3.62
C ARG A 263 12.68 -1.73 -3.24
N PRO A 264 13.24 -2.88 -2.80
CA PRO A 264 12.45 -4.04 -2.43
C PRO A 264 11.57 -3.81 -1.19
N TYR A 265 12.08 -3.07 -0.20
CA TYR A 265 11.33 -2.77 1.02
C TYR A 265 10.23 -1.73 0.79
N LEU A 266 10.42 -0.76 -0.11
CA LEU A 266 9.38 0.18 -0.54
C LEU A 266 8.23 -0.56 -1.24
N PHE A 267 8.55 -1.50 -2.12
CA PHE A 267 7.55 -2.35 -2.77
C PHE A 267 6.78 -3.20 -1.76
N ALA A 268 7.50 -3.83 -0.81
CA ALA A 268 6.87 -4.60 0.27
C ALA A 268 5.99 -3.71 1.17
N ARG A 269 6.38 -2.47 1.45
CA ARG A 269 5.55 -1.51 2.20
C ARG A 269 4.25 -1.22 1.47
N PHE A 270 4.31 -0.98 0.16
CA PHE A 270 3.12 -0.74 -0.63
C PHE A 270 2.18 -1.95 -0.58
N ALA A 271 2.72 -3.16 -0.76
CA ALA A 271 1.98 -4.41 -0.61
C ALA A 271 1.32 -4.53 0.79
N TRP A 272 2.06 -4.23 1.85
CA TRP A 272 1.57 -4.26 3.23
C TRP A 272 0.42 -3.27 3.49
N ALA A 273 0.45 -2.11 2.84
CA ALA A 273 -0.61 -1.11 2.93
C ALA A 273 -1.88 -1.55 2.17
N VAL A 274 -1.73 -2.05 0.93
CA VAL A 274 -2.88 -2.43 0.10
C VAL A 274 -3.53 -3.73 0.56
N LEU A 275 -2.76 -4.71 1.05
CA LEU A 275 -3.30 -6.01 1.47
C LEU A 275 -4.18 -5.91 2.73
N LEU A 276 -3.98 -4.91 3.59
CA LEU A 276 -4.93 -4.65 4.69
C LEU A 276 -6.32 -4.27 4.16
N LYS A 277 -6.39 -3.53 3.03
CA LYS A 277 -7.66 -3.07 2.44
C LYS A 277 -8.51 -4.20 1.87
N VAL A 278 -7.93 -5.38 1.68
CA VAL A 278 -8.64 -6.59 1.20
C VAL A 278 -9.43 -7.27 2.32
N LYS A 279 -9.15 -6.96 3.59
CA LYS A 279 -9.79 -7.60 4.74
C LYS A 279 -11.33 -7.62 4.66
N PRO A 280 -12.04 -6.54 4.28
CA PRO A 280 -13.50 -6.57 4.12
C PRO A 280 -13.97 -7.59 3.07
N PHE A 281 -13.26 -7.73 1.95
CA PHE A 281 -13.57 -8.73 0.92
C PHE A 281 -13.44 -10.16 1.44
N VAL A 282 -12.36 -10.43 2.18
CA VAL A 282 -12.01 -11.74 2.76
C VAL A 282 -12.97 -12.14 3.86
N THR A 283 -13.37 -11.18 4.71
CA THR A 283 -14.13 -11.43 5.94
C THR A 283 -15.64 -11.17 5.80
N ALA A 284 -16.13 -10.94 4.57
CA ALA A 284 -17.55 -10.69 4.28
C ALA A 284 -18.50 -11.87 4.56
N GLY A 285 -17.99 -13.02 5.03
CA GLY A 285 -18.80 -14.22 5.32
C GLY A 285 -19.09 -15.12 4.12
N TRP A 286 -18.50 -14.84 2.95
CA TRP A 286 -18.68 -15.63 1.73
C TRP A 286 -17.47 -16.52 1.42
N PRO A 287 -17.64 -17.65 0.72
CA PRO A 287 -16.52 -18.46 0.26
C PRO A 287 -15.61 -17.68 -0.68
N ARG A 288 -14.29 -17.79 -0.50
CA ARG A 288 -13.27 -17.15 -1.34
C ARG A 288 -12.21 -18.15 -1.77
N HIS A 289 -11.76 -17.98 -3.00
CA HIS A 289 -10.53 -18.56 -3.53
C HIS A 289 -9.36 -17.67 -3.10
N VAL A 290 -8.45 -18.19 -2.27
CA VAL A 290 -7.38 -17.41 -1.64
C VAL A 290 -6.02 -18.09 -1.79
N ILE A 291 -4.96 -17.30 -1.96
CA ILE A 291 -3.57 -17.78 -1.93
C ILE A 291 -3.14 -17.85 -0.47
N ARG A 292 -2.62 -19.00 -0.03
CA ARG A 292 -2.14 -19.20 1.32
C ARG A 292 -0.77 -19.83 1.34
N VAL A 293 -0.03 -19.47 2.37
CA VAL A 293 1.25 -20.09 2.68
C VAL A 293 1.04 -21.38 3.47
N HIS A 294 1.67 -22.46 3.02
CA HIS A 294 1.72 -23.76 3.68
C HIS A 294 3.18 -24.10 3.98
N ILE A 295 3.42 -24.53 5.21
CA ILE A 295 4.74 -24.88 5.71
C ILE A 295 4.70 -26.36 6.06
N SER A 296 5.49 -27.17 5.35
CA SER A 296 5.56 -28.61 5.59
C SER A 296 6.42 -28.91 6.82
N ASN A 297 5.91 -29.74 7.73
CA ASN A 297 6.69 -30.17 8.89
C ASN A 297 7.74 -31.21 8.45
N GLY A 298 9.00 -30.79 8.34
CA GLY A 298 10.15 -31.70 8.16
C GLY A 298 11.09 -31.33 7.01
N GLN A 299 10.62 -30.53 6.06
CA GLN A 299 11.43 -29.93 4.99
C GLN A 299 11.12 -28.45 5.06
N SER A 300 12.13 -27.58 5.15
CA SER A 300 11.95 -26.11 5.21
C SER A 300 11.39 -25.53 3.89
N GLU A 301 10.51 -26.25 3.20
CA GLU A 301 9.80 -25.83 2.00
C GLU A 301 8.56 -25.03 2.40
N VAL A 302 8.48 -23.86 1.79
CA VAL A 302 7.36 -22.94 1.86
C VAL A 302 6.64 -23.06 0.52
N GLU A 303 5.38 -23.48 0.56
CA GLU A 303 4.53 -23.55 -0.63
C GLU A 303 3.46 -22.47 -0.56
N TYR A 304 3.31 -21.69 -1.62
CA TYR A 304 2.18 -20.78 -1.79
C TYR A 304 1.19 -21.43 -2.75
N ARG A 305 -0.02 -21.74 -2.27
CA ARG A 305 -1.05 -22.39 -3.09
C ARG A 305 -2.42 -21.80 -2.88
N ALA A 306 -3.27 -22.02 -3.87
CA ALA A 306 -4.63 -21.53 -3.85
C ALA A 306 -5.56 -22.51 -3.14
N ASP A 307 -6.28 -22.01 -2.13
CA ASP A 307 -7.26 -22.74 -1.34
C ASP A 307 -8.66 -22.14 -1.55
N HIS A 308 -9.69 -22.98 -1.54
CA HIS A 308 -11.09 -22.52 -1.41
C HIS A 308 -11.51 -22.62 0.05
N LEU A 309 -11.72 -21.47 0.69
CA LEU A 309 -12.16 -21.39 2.08
C LEU A 309 -13.57 -20.83 2.19
N ASN A 310 -14.36 -21.37 3.12
CA ASN A 310 -15.69 -20.85 3.40
C ASN A 310 -15.64 -19.61 4.31
N GLY A 311 -16.77 -18.88 4.40
CA GLY A 311 -16.87 -17.65 5.19
C GLY A 311 -16.42 -17.80 6.65
N PRO A 312 -16.93 -18.79 7.40
CA PRO A 312 -16.48 -19.03 8.79
C PRO A 312 -14.98 -19.28 8.92
N GLN A 313 -14.37 -20.09 8.05
CA GLN A 313 -12.93 -20.33 8.05
C GLN A 313 -12.13 -19.03 7.82
N LEU A 314 -12.59 -18.20 6.88
CA LEU A 314 -11.95 -16.91 6.60
C LEU A 314 -12.10 -15.94 7.76
N GLN A 315 -13.25 -15.91 8.43
CA GLN A 315 -13.47 -15.10 9.63
C GLN A 315 -12.57 -15.56 10.79
N ASP A 316 -12.44 -16.85 11.00
CA ASP A 316 -11.60 -17.41 12.06
C ASP A 316 -10.11 -17.13 11.82
N LEU A 317 -9.67 -17.23 10.57
CA LEU A 317 -8.29 -16.95 10.20
C LEU A 317 -8.00 -15.44 10.19
N TYR A 318 -8.82 -14.63 9.53
CA TYR A 318 -8.51 -13.24 9.15
C TYR A 318 -9.40 -12.17 9.81
N GLY A 319 -10.48 -12.57 10.51
CA GLY A 319 -11.38 -11.64 11.19
C GLY A 319 -10.77 -10.99 12.43
N GLY A 320 -9.74 -11.60 13.02
CA GLY A 320 -8.99 -11.05 14.16
C GLY A 320 -8.03 -9.92 13.80
N GLY A 321 -7.48 -9.27 14.84
CA GLY A 321 -6.49 -8.19 14.72
C GLY A 321 -7.13 -6.80 14.70
N GLU A 322 -6.60 -5.90 15.55
CA GLU A 322 -6.86 -4.46 15.45
C GLU A 322 -6.46 -3.96 14.04
N SER A 323 -6.89 -2.76 13.67
CA SER A 323 -6.61 -2.08 12.40
C SER A 323 -5.13 -1.98 12.01
N LYS A 324 -4.21 -2.43 12.87
CA LYS A 324 -2.76 -2.45 12.65
C LYS A 324 -2.23 -3.74 12.01
N ALA A 325 -2.95 -4.85 12.04
CA ALA A 325 -2.48 -6.10 11.42
C ALA A 325 -3.62 -7.04 11.02
N ALA A 326 -3.71 -7.39 9.73
CA ALA A 326 -4.56 -8.48 9.24
C ALA A 326 -3.84 -9.84 9.34
N THR A 327 -3.17 -10.09 10.47
CA THR A 327 -2.38 -11.31 10.67
C THR A 327 -3.32 -12.48 10.95
N PRO A 328 -3.11 -13.65 10.32
CA PRO A 328 -3.84 -14.86 10.66
C PRO A 328 -3.78 -15.17 12.16
N ARG A 329 -4.90 -15.57 12.77
CA ARG A 329 -4.88 -16.08 14.15
C ARG A 329 -4.01 -17.34 14.24
N LYS A 330 -3.11 -17.41 15.24
CA LYS A 330 -2.42 -18.66 15.58
C LYS A 330 -3.47 -19.74 15.85
N ARG A 331 -3.35 -20.91 15.19
CA ARG A 331 -4.21 -22.07 15.47
C ARG A 331 -4.17 -22.38 16.97
N LYS A 332 -5.33 -22.47 17.62
CA LYS A 332 -5.43 -23.12 18.93
C LYS A 332 -5.14 -24.60 18.70
N PHE A 333 -4.16 -25.13 19.40
CA PHE A 333 -3.85 -26.56 19.40
C PHE A 333 -5.07 -27.30 19.95
N ASP A 334 -5.66 -28.20 19.17
CA ASP A 334 -6.76 -29.07 19.60
C ASP A 334 -6.18 -30.45 19.96
N PRO A 335 -6.14 -30.84 21.26
CA PRO A 335 -5.53 -32.10 21.69
C PRO A 335 -6.34 -33.35 21.31
N GLY A 336 -7.49 -33.20 20.63
CA GLY A 336 -8.48 -34.28 20.42
C GLY A 336 -8.30 -35.17 19.20
N SER A 337 -7.41 -34.85 18.25
CA SER A 337 -7.28 -35.66 17.02
C SER A 337 -6.42 -36.91 17.24
N ARG A 338 -7.04 -37.98 17.77
CA ARG A 338 -6.46 -39.34 17.75
C ARG A 338 -6.25 -39.79 16.31
N ILE A 339 -4.99 -39.91 15.91
CA ILE A 339 -4.57 -40.61 14.69
C ILE A 339 -4.94 -42.09 14.86
N VAL A 340 -5.89 -42.56 14.07
CA VAL A 340 -6.16 -44.00 13.92
C VAL A 340 -5.17 -44.53 12.88
N THR A 341 -4.11 -45.17 13.36
CA THR A 341 -3.15 -45.88 12.52
C THR A 341 -3.77 -47.18 12.04
N PHE A 342 -4.11 -47.29 10.75
CA PHE A 342 -4.38 -48.57 10.12
C PHE A 342 -3.05 -49.21 9.75
N GLY A 343 -2.63 -50.20 10.52
CA GLY A 343 -1.55 -51.12 10.13
C GLY A 343 -2.08 -52.13 9.10
N ILE A 344 -1.33 -52.31 8.02
CA ILE A 344 -1.53 -53.44 7.09
C ILE A 344 -0.23 -54.24 7.09
N LYS A 345 -0.40 -55.55 7.23
CA LYS A 345 0.63 -56.60 7.21
C LYS A 345 1.42 -56.65 5.91
#